data_AF-A0A7S4WAU0-F1
#
_entry.id   AF-A0A7S4WAU0-F1
#
_cell.length_a   1.000
_cell.length_b   1.000
_cell.length_c   1.000
_cell.angle_alpha   90.00
_cell.angle_beta   90.00
_cell.angle_gamma   90.00
#
_symmetry.space_group_name_H-M   'P 1'
#
loop_
_entity.id
_entity.type
_entity.pdbx_description
1 polymer ?
#
loop_
_entity_poly.entity_id
_entity_poly.type
_entity_poly.pdbx_seq_one_letter_code
_entity_poly.pdbx_strand_id
1 'polypeptide(L)'
;ALQAGVPAHHRFPIWWLGDGVPLESSIARMVDEGLHSFRPFVHPDCGGNGIPPSPTFLRWVQHCVFAPVIRFHAGDLPPGNHRFWIYDDSTQATVRGYLQLRARLAPALVAAGRAVSASGFPLVARCDFFWPDHPPARSNMQYMFLNSTLVAPFYGNDTQPSSPEPGNMTQVSRAVWIPPGDWQDAWNGTVIRGPRRATVTLGFGQIPLWHRLGSVVVLAVEPRLRVSGQNWSELVLEVFPAGSSRAADPAFPQHHLLALGDEDVAEVGLRRSGKHLIALTVTPASAQKVTRGWVLRFHLRRGQQPVAATVDGEPAGLHVLEPLRAEDAGRPASGR
;
A
#
# COMPACT_ATOMS: atom_id res chain seq x y z
N ALA A 1 26.60 0.53 12.24
CA ALA A 1 25.41 1.30 11.83
C ALA A 1 25.77 2.13 10.61
N LEU A 2 25.04 1.98 9.49
CA LEU A 2 25.17 2.83 8.30
C LEU A 2 24.37 4.13 8.50
N GLN A 3 24.60 4.83 9.60
CA GLN A 3 23.98 6.14 9.85
C GLN A 3 24.95 7.25 9.46
N ALA A 4 24.52 8.03 8.44
CA ALA A 4 25.01 9.33 7.97
C ALA A 4 26.24 9.39 7.02
N GLY A 5 26.09 10.15 5.93
CA GLY A 5 27.11 11.13 5.49
C GLY A 5 28.01 10.87 4.27
N VAL A 6 27.80 9.84 3.47
CA VAL A 6 28.68 9.43 2.36
C VAL A 6 27.91 9.42 1.03
N PRO A 7 28.36 10.16 0.00
CA PRO A 7 27.79 10.03 -1.34
C PRO A 7 27.73 8.56 -1.79
N ALA A 8 26.69 8.21 -2.55
CA ALA A 8 26.46 6.85 -3.06
C ALA A 8 26.04 5.77 -2.05
N HIS A 9 25.53 6.15 -0.86
CA HIS A 9 24.92 5.19 0.06
C HIS A 9 23.94 4.25 -0.62
N HIS A 10 23.10 4.73 -1.54
CA HIS A 10 22.09 3.96 -2.25
C HIS A 10 22.59 2.61 -2.83
N ARG A 11 23.90 2.45 -3.03
CA ARG A 11 24.58 1.19 -3.39
C ARG A 11 24.57 0.11 -2.28
N PHE A 12 24.21 0.46 -1.05
CA PHE A 12 24.16 -0.41 0.15
C PHE A 12 22.75 -0.37 0.74
N PRO A 13 21.85 -1.29 0.33
CA PRO A 13 20.46 -0.95 0.07
C PRO A 13 19.54 -0.87 1.30
N ILE A 14 20.01 -0.95 2.54
CA ILE A 14 19.09 -1.00 3.70
C ILE A 14 19.56 -0.06 4.81
N TRP A 15 18.69 0.88 5.19
CA TRP A 15 18.86 1.79 6.32
C TRP A 15 17.67 1.67 7.25
N TRP A 16 17.90 1.81 8.54
CA TRP A 16 16.84 2.02 9.52
C TRP A 16 16.96 3.43 10.11
N LEU A 17 15.84 3.94 10.62
CA LEU A 17 15.74 5.33 11.11
C LEU A 17 16.51 5.60 12.42
N GLY A 18 17.00 4.54 13.07
CA GLY A 18 17.67 4.60 14.36
C GLY A 18 16.75 4.29 15.53
N ASP A 19 17.35 4.27 16.71
CA ASP A 19 16.68 3.91 17.95
C ASP A 19 15.84 5.05 18.53
N GLY A 20 14.72 4.70 19.18
CA GLY A 20 13.93 5.64 19.97
C GLY A 20 13.16 6.68 19.15
N VAL A 21 13.05 6.51 17.83
CA VAL A 21 12.32 7.42 16.96
C VAL A 21 10.80 7.31 17.22
N PRO A 22 10.11 8.38 17.67
CA PRO A 22 8.67 8.34 17.88
C PRO A 22 7.88 8.09 16.59
N LEU A 23 6.68 7.52 16.67
CA LEU A 23 5.87 7.16 15.49
C LEU A 23 5.70 8.31 14.49
N GLU A 24 5.37 9.51 14.97
CA GLU A 24 5.21 10.69 14.12
C GLU A 24 6.49 11.04 13.36
N SER A 25 7.61 11.14 14.07
CA SER A 25 8.93 11.36 13.49
C SER A 25 9.34 10.22 12.55
N SER A 26 8.92 9.00 12.84
CA SER A 26 9.20 7.81 12.03
C SER A 26 8.53 7.91 10.66
N ILE A 27 7.25 8.28 10.63
CA ILE A 27 6.51 8.57 9.40
C ILE A 27 7.20 9.69 8.61
N ALA A 28 7.44 10.83 9.28
CA ALA A 28 8.00 11.99 8.63
C ALA A 28 9.39 11.71 8.03
N ARG A 29 10.27 11.06 8.79
CA ARG A 29 11.64 10.77 8.37
C ARG A 29 11.73 9.69 7.30
N MET A 30 10.85 8.68 7.32
CA MET A 30 10.81 7.69 6.24
C MET A 30 10.56 8.35 4.88
N VAL A 31 9.62 9.31 4.82
CA VAL A 31 9.30 10.06 3.61
C VAL A 31 10.43 11.02 3.24
N ASP A 32 10.98 11.72 4.23
CA ASP A 32 12.06 12.70 4.05
C ASP A 32 13.35 12.07 3.50
N GLU A 33 13.80 10.97 4.10
CA GLU A 33 15.04 10.27 3.76
C GLU A 33 14.95 9.60 2.37
N GLY A 34 13.76 9.20 1.94
CA GLY A 34 13.51 8.71 0.58
C GLY A 34 13.73 9.79 -0.48
N LEU A 35 13.40 11.04 -0.16
CA LEU A 35 13.54 12.19 -1.06
C LEU A 35 14.93 12.83 -0.98
N HIS A 36 15.38 13.20 0.22
CA HIS A 36 16.54 14.07 0.41
C HIS A 36 17.86 13.28 0.54
N SER A 37 17.79 12.06 1.09
CA SER A 37 18.97 11.21 1.31
C SER A 37 19.13 10.13 0.25
N PHE A 38 18.20 10.02 -0.71
CA PHE A 38 18.15 8.96 -1.72
C PHE A 38 18.25 7.56 -1.10
N ARG A 39 17.49 7.32 -0.01
CA ARG A 39 17.44 6.04 0.71
C ARG A 39 16.12 5.33 0.42
N PRO A 40 15.93 4.69 -0.76
CA PRO A 40 14.63 4.18 -1.19
C PRO A 40 14.09 3.00 -0.36
N PHE A 41 14.96 2.39 0.45
CA PHE A 41 14.64 1.27 1.34
C PHE A 41 14.85 1.63 2.83
N VAL A 42 14.90 2.92 3.17
CA VAL A 42 14.87 3.37 4.56
C VAL A 42 13.60 2.85 5.23
N HIS A 43 13.71 2.38 6.47
CA HIS A 43 12.57 1.83 7.17
C HIS A 43 12.55 2.14 8.67
N PRO A 44 11.36 2.15 9.27
CA PRO A 44 11.19 2.29 10.70
C PRO A 44 11.50 1.02 11.50
N ASP A 45 11.69 1.19 12.80
CA ASP A 45 11.68 0.11 13.78
C ASP A 45 10.25 -0.14 14.23
N CYS A 46 9.64 -1.20 13.69
CA CYS A 46 8.22 -1.45 13.85
C CYS A 46 7.86 -1.81 15.28
N GLY A 47 6.86 -1.12 15.82
CA GLY A 47 6.47 -1.18 17.23
C GLY A 47 7.25 -0.21 18.12
N GLY A 48 8.22 0.54 17.59
CA GLY A 48 9.18 1.31 18.39
C GLY A 48 10.12 0.41 19.20
N ASN A 49 10.99 1.01 20.01
CA ASN A 49 12.05 0.28 20.72
C ASN A 49 11.61 -0.40 22.03
N GLY A 50 10.35 -0.25 22.44
CA GLY A 50 9.80 -0.76 23.70
C GLY A 50 8.52 -1.59 23.51
N ILE A 51 7.73 -1.75 24.58
CA ILE A 51 6.41 -2.41 24.54
C ILE A 51 5.31 -1.36 24.66
N PRO A 52 4.91 -0.68 23.55
CA PRO A 52 3.87 0.34 23.63
C PRO A 52 2.50 -0.30 23.95
N PRO A 53 1.53 0.47 24.48
CA PRO A 53 0.15 0.01 24.61
C PRO A 53 -0.46 -0.41 23.25
N SER A 54 -1.45 -1.32 23.26
CA SER A 54 -2.10 -1.86 22.05
C SER A 54 -2.46 -0.80 21.00
N PRO A 55 -3.10 0.34 21.33
CA PRO A 55 -3.46 1.34 20.32
C PRO A 55 -2.25 1.91 19.56
N THR A 56 -1.18 2.23 20.28
CA THR A 56 0.06 2.74 19.69
C THR A 56 0.79 1.66 18.90
N PHE A 57 0.82 0.41 19.39
CA PHE A 57 1.38 -0.72 18.65
C PHE A 57 0.67 -0.95 17.32
N LEU A 58 -0.66 -0.88 17.30
CA LEU A 58 -1.45 -1.00 16.07
C LEU A 58 -1.10 0.08 15.05
N ARG A 59 -0.95 1.34 15.47
CA ARG A 59 -0.55 2.44 14.56
C ARG A 59 0.85 2.23 13.98
N TRP A 60 1.78 1.73 14.80
CA TRP A 60 3.09 1.32 14.31
C TRP A 60 3.02 0.25 13.24
N VAL A 61 2.27 -0.83 13.47
CA VAL A 61 2.14 -1.94 12.51
C VAL A 61 1.50 -1.46 11.20
N GLN A 62 0.44 -0.66 11.31
CA GLN A 62 -0.27 -0.07 10.17
C GLN A 62 0.66 0.76 9.30
N HIS A 63 1.46 1.65 9.90
CA HIS A 63 2.47 2.43 9.18
C HIS A 63 3.53 1.53 8.52
N CYS A 64 4.07 0.58 9.30
CA CYS A 64 5.16 -0.30 8.89
C CYS A 64 4.84 -1.23 7.71
N VAL A 65 3.59 -1.69 7.58
CA VAL A 65 3.20 -2.53 6.44
C VAL A 65 3.34 -1.80 5.11
N PHE A 66 3.24 -0.48 5.11
CA PHE A 66 3.44 0.38 3.94
C PHE A 66 4.82 1.03 3.91
N ALA A 67 5.79 0.52 4.67
CA ALA A 67 7.19 0.91 4.58
C ALA A 67 7.95 0.05 3.54
N PRO A 68 9.13 0.49 3.05
CA PRO A 68 9.94 -0.32 2.13
C PRO A 68 10.35 -1.68 2.72
N VAL A 69 10.75 -1.69 4.00
CA VAL A 69 11.09 -2.89 4.77
C VAL A 69 10.22 -2.93 6.03
N ILE A 70 9.71 -4.11 6.39
CA ILE A 70 9.03 -4.32 7.66
C ILE A 70 9.95 -5.10 8.60
N ARG A 71 10.30 -4.48 9.74
CA ARG A 71 11.20 -5.09 10.72
C ARG A 71 10.74 -4.70 12.12
N PHE A 72 10.29 -5.69 12.89
CA PHE A 72 10.08 -5.50 14.32
C PHE A 72 11.42 -5.52 15.03
N HIS A 73 11.67 -4.47 15.81
CA HIS A 73 12.88 -4.34 16.61
C HIS A 73 12.54 -3.73 17.95
N ALA A 74 13.03 -4.36 19.01
CA ALA A 74 13.05 -3.78 20.33
C ALA A 74 14.50 -3.59 20.75
N GLY A 75 14.74 -2.62 21.64
CA GLY A 75 16.02 -2.46 22.33
C GLY A 75 16.27 -3.61 23.31
N ASP A 76 16.83 -3.30 24.47
CA ASP A 76 17.20 -4.27 25.51
C ASP A 76 15.99 -4.85 26.27
N LEU A 77 15.04 -5.44 25.54
CA LEU A 77 13.93 -6.21 26.10
C LEU A 77 14.30 -7.70 26.16
N PRO A 78 13.79 -8.44 27.17
CA PRO A 78 13.89 -9.89 27.18
C PRO A 78 13.38 -10.51 25.87
N PRO A 79 14.01 -11.60 25.38
CA PRO A 79 13.56 -12.29 24.17
C PRO A 79 12.08 -12.66 24.28
N GLY A 80 11.27 -12.27 23.29
CA GLY A 80 9.84 -12.54 23.32
C GLY A 80 8.96 -11.29 23.40
N ASN A 81 9.48 -10.22 23.99
CA ASN A 81 8.67 -9.07 24.44
C ASN A 81 8.33 -8.03 23.35
N HIS A 82 8.58 -8.34 22.08
CA HIS A 82 8.19 -7.48 20.95
C HIS A 82 7.35 -8.18 19.89
N ARG A 83 6.83 -9.36 20.23
CA ARG A 83 5.98 -10.16 19.34
C ARG A 83 4.52 -9.79 19.57
N PHE A 84 3.74 -9.70 18.50
CA PHE A 84 2.35 -9.25 18.60
C PHE A 84 1.43 -10.18 19.42
N TRP A 85 1.82 -11.44 19.67
CA TRP A 85 1.03 -12.38 20.47
C TRP A 85 1.11 -12.17 22.00
N ILE A 86 1.83 -11.15 22.45
CA ILE A 86 1.76 -10.71 23.86
C ILE A 86 0.57 -9.75 24.12
N TYR A 87 -0.07 -9.28 23.06
CA TYR A 87 -1.21 -8.35 23.12
C TYR A 87 -2.54 -9.12 23.13
N ASP A 88 -3.63 -8.41 23.41
CA ASP A 88 -4.99 -8.96 23.38
C ASP A 88 -5.39 -9.52 22.00
N ASP A 89 -6.38 -10.42 21.96
CA ASP A 89 -6.81 -11.12 20.75
C ASP A 89 -7.23 -10.19 19.61
N SER A 90 -7.84 -9.04 19.92
CA SER A 90 -8.27 -8.08 18.92
C SER A 90 -7.08 -7.39 18.24
N THR A 91 -6.06 -7.05 19.03
CA THR A 91 -4.77 -6.55 18.54
C THR A 91 -4.07 -7.59 17.69
N GLN A 92 -4.00 -8.84 18.16
CA GLN A 92 -3.40 -9.94 17.41
C GLN A 92 -4.09 -10.17 16.06
N ALA A 93 -5.42 -10.17 16.04
CA ALA A 93 -6.21 -10.36 14.82
C ALA A 93 -5.95 -9.24 13.81
N THR A 94 -5.94 -7.98 14.27
CA THR A 94 -5.64 -6.83 13.43
C THR A 94 -4.23 -6.91 12.85
N VAL A 95 -3.21 -7.15 13.69
CA VAL A 95 -1.81 -7.26 13.25
C VAL A 95 -1.65 -8.40 12.24
N ARG A 96 -2.28 -9.55 12.48
CA ARG A 96 -2.27 -10.68 11.55
C ARG A 96 -2.82 -10.29 10.18
N GLY A 97 -3.92 -9.54 10.13
CA GLY A 97 -4.49 -9.03 8.87
C GLY A 97 -3.52 -8.15 8.08
N TYR A 98 -2.85 -7.22 8.76
CA TYR A 98 -1.83 -6.35 8.15
C TYR A 98 -0.60 -7.12 7.68
N LEU A 99 -0.10 -8.10 8.45
CA LEU A 99 1.03 -8.93 8.03
C LEU A 99 0.68 -9.85 6.85
N GLN A 100 -0.56 -10.37 6.81
CA GLN A 100 -1.07 -11.11 5.66
C GLN A 100 -1.19 -10.22 4.42
N LEU A 101 -1.66 -8.98 4.57
CA LEU A 101 -1.62 -8.00 3.47
C LEU A 101 -0.19 -7.82 2.96
N ARG A 102 0.77 -7.58 3.86
CA ARG A 102 2.17 -7.40 3.49
C ARG A 102 2.73 -8.61 2.74
N ALA A 103 2.37 -9.82 3.18
CA ALA A 103 2.77 -11.04 2.49
C ALA A 103 2.17 -11.15 1.08
N ARG A 104 0.89 -10.77 0.91
CA ARG A 104 0.24 -10.72 -0.42
C ARG A 104 0.89 -9.70 -1.35
N LEU A 105 1.40 -8.59 -0.82
CA LEU A 105 2.12 -7.56 -1.59
C LEU A 105 3.51 -8.01 -2.09
N ALA A 106 3.99 -9.22 -1.76
CA ALA A 106 5.32 -9.67 -2.15
C ALA A 106 5.63 -9.50 -3.65
N PRO A 107 4.74 -9.84 -4.61
CA PRO A 107 5.00 -9.61 -6.03
C PRO A 107 5.18 -8.12 -6.38
N ALA A 108 4.30 -7.25 -5.89
CA ALA A 108 4.42 -5.81 -6.12
C ALA A 108 5.68 -5.22 -5.48
N LEU A 109 6.08 -5.71 -4.30
CA LEU A 109 7.31 -5.27 -3.62
C LEU A 109 8.57 -5.71 -4.36
N VAL A 110 8.59 -6.92 -4.92
CA VAL A 110 9.70 -7.41 -5.76
C VAL A 110 9.80 -6.58 -7.04
N ALA A 111 8.67 -6.34 -7.72
CA ALA A 111 8.63 -5.48 -8.90
C ALA A 111 9.09 -4.05 -8.61
N ALA A 112 8.63 -3.48 -7.50
CA ALA A 112 9.06 -2.15 -7.07
C ALA A 112 10.55 -2.12 -6.70
N GLY A 113 11.08 -3.14 -6.04
CA GLY A 113 12.51 -3.25 -5.75
C GLY A 113 13.36 -3.24 -7.01
N ARG A 114 12.92 -3.93 -8.07
CA ARG A 114 13.59 -3.87 -9.38
C ARG A 114 13.49 -2.49 -10.04
N ALA A 115 12.32 -1.85 -9.99
CA ALA A 115 12.14 -0.49 -10.51
C ALA A 115 13.04 0.54 -9.78
N VAL A 116 13.21 0.38 -8.47
CA VAL A 116 14.11 1.19 -7.64
C VAL A 116 15.56 0.97 -8.04
N SER A 117 16.00 -0.26 -8.26
CA SER A 117 17.37 -0.54 -8.72
C SER A 117 17.70 0.09 -10.07
N ALA A 118 16.70 0.31 -10.93
CA ALA A 118 16.87 0.94 -12.24
C ALA A 118 16.81 2.47 -12.21
N SER A 119 15.91 3.05 -11.39
CA SER A 119 15.58 4.49 -11.44
C SER A 119 15.97 5.28 -10.19
N GLY A 120 16.18 4.60 -9.06
CA GLY A 120 16.31 5.22 -7.74
C GLY A 120 15.02 5.80 -7.16
N PHE A 121 13.89 5.74 -7.88
CA PHE A 121 12.61 6.27 -7.40
C PHE A 121 12.12 5.45 -6.19
N PRO A 122 11.78 6.08 -5.04
CA PRO A 122 11.51 5.36 -3.80
C PRO A 122 10.14 4.67 -3.80
N LEU A 123 10.02 3.52 -3.10
CA LEU A 123 8.75 2.80 -2.93
C LEU A 123 7.71 3.62 -2.14
N VAL A 124 8.22 4.45 -1.23
CA VAL A 124 7.49 5.45 -0.45
C VAL A 124 7.94 6.80 -0.97
N ALA A 125 7.06 7.47 -1.70
CA ALA A 125 7.34 8.75 -2.32
C ALA A 125 6.49 9.85 -1.70
N ARG A 126 7.11 11.00 -1.41
CA ARG A 126 6.37 12.20 -1.03
C ARG A 126 5.48 12.63 -2.19
N CYS A 127 4.31 13.18 -1.89
CA CYS A 127 3.30 13.45 -2.93
C CYS A 127 3.76 14.50 -3.96
N ASP A 128 4.70 15.38 -3.61
CA ASP A 128 5.23 16.40 -4.52
C ASP A 128 6.16 15.86 -5.62
N PHE A 129 6.55 14.58 -5.58
CA PHE A 129 7.10 13.91 -6.77
C PHE A 129 6.11 13.87 -7.94
N PHE A 130 4.80 13.82 -7.65
CA PHE A 130 3.74 13.72 -8.65
C PHE A 130 3.01 15.04 -8.85
N TRP A 131 2.91 15.85 -7.80
CA TRP A 131 2.14 17.09 -7.80
C TRP A 131 2.95 18.26 -7.21
N PRO A 132 4.07 18.66 -7.83
CA PRO A 132 5.00 19.65 -7.27
C PRO A 132 4.38 21.04 -7.08
N ASP A 133 3.37 21.37 -7.90
CA ASP A 133 2.66 22.66 -7.87
C ASP A 133 1.62 22.77 -6.75
N HIS A 134 1.37 21.69 -6.01
CA HIS A 134 0.42 21.68 -4.89
C HIS A 134 1.17 21.80 -3.55
N PRO A 135 1.10 22.93 -2.83
CA PRO A 135 1.79 23.10 -1.55
C PRO A 135 1.51 22.00 -0.52
N PRO A 136 0.27 21.48 -0.37
CA PRO A 136 -0.01 20.37 0.55
C PRO A 136 0.74 19.06 0.22
N ALA A 137 1.22 18.88 -1.02
CA ALA A 137 1.95 17.70 -1.46
C ALA A 137 3.35 17.58 -0.81
N ARG A 138 3.87 18.67 -0.23
CA ARG A 138 5.17 18.73 0.46
C ARG A 138 5.14 18.19 1.89
N SER A 139 3.99 17.71 2.37
CA SER A 139 3.86 17.12 3.69
C SER A 139 4.56 15.75 3.74
N ASN A 140 5.34 15.52 4.78
CA ASN A 140 5.92 14.20 5.07
C ASN A 140 4.93 13.28 5.83
N MET A 141 3.70 13.74 6.12
CA MET A 141 2.72 13.03 6.96
C MET A 141 1.67 12.22 6.17
N GLN A 142 1.88 12.11 4.86
CA GLN A 142 1.18 11.23 3.93
C GLN A 142 2.11 10.96 2.74
N TYR A 143 1.94 9.83 2.07
CA TYR A 143 2.84 9.43 1.00
C TYR A 143 2.15 8.54 -0.03
N MET A 144 2.75 8.48 -1.22
CA MET A 144 2.44 7.49 -2.24
C MET A 144 3.25 6.22 -1.96
N PHE A 145 2.56 5.10 -1.83
CA PHE A 145 3.14 3.76 -1.74
C PHE A 145 2.91 3.04 -3.07
N LEU A 146 3.99 2.44 -3.62
CA LEU A 146 3.96 1.72 -4.90
C LEU A 146 3.32 2.56 -6.03
N ASN A 147 3.57 3.87 -6.01
CA ASN A 147 3.11 4.88 -6.99
C ASN A 147 1.60 5.00 -7.18
N SER A 148 0.76 4.22 -6.49
CA SER A 148 -0.67 4.13 -6.81
C SER A 148 -1.56 4.10 -5.58
N THR A 149 -0.98 3.98 -4.40
CA THR A 149 -1.70 3.89 -3.13
C THR A 149 -1.36 5.07 -2.25
N LEU A 150 -2.33 5.92 -1.93
CA LEU A 150 -2.17 6.99 -0.97
C LEU A 150 -2.30 6.43 0.45
N VAL A 151 -1.29 6.64 1.27
CA VAL A 151 -1.27 6.21 2.68
C VAL A 151 -1.11 7.44 3.57
N ALA A 152 -1.96 7.57 4.59
CA ALA A 152 -1.89 8.66 5.56
C ALA A 152 -2.02 8.11 7.01
N PRO A 153 -0.92 7.59 7.62
CA PRO A 153 -0.97 6.92 8.92
C PRO A 153 -1.45 7.81 10.06
N PHE A 154 -2.25 7.32 11.01
CA PHE A 154 -2.55 8.10 12.22
C PHE A 154 -1.28 8.25 13.09
N TYR A 155 -1.10 9.42 13.71
CA TYR A 155 0.04 9.74 14.57
C TYR A 155 -0.35 10.77 15.64
N GLY A 156 0.55 11.05 16.59
CA GLY A 156 0.36 12.09 17.60
C GLY A 156 -0.95 11.96 18.37
N ASN A 157 -1.71 13.05 18.47
CA ASN A 157 -3.00 13.07 19.18
C ASN A 157 -4.07 12.19 18.51
N ASP A 158 -3.91 11.80 17.23
CA ASP A 158 -4.81 10.85 16.55
C ASP A 158 -4.64 9.41 17.07
N THR A 159 -3.61 9.16 17.89
CA THR A 159 -3.44 7.87 18.58
C THR A 159 -4.33 7.74 19.82
N GLN A 160 -4.89 8.86 20.28
CA GLN A 160 -5.79 8.88 21.42
C GLN A 160 -7.25 8.66 20.96
N PRO A 161 -8.05 7.89 21.72
CA PRO A 161 -9.46 7.69 21.43
C PRO A 161 -10.22 9.01 21.38
N SER A 162 -11.12 9.17 20.40
CA SER A 162 -12.00 10.34 20.32
C SER A 162 -13.10 10.39 21.39
N SER A 163 -13.30 9.30 22.14
CA SER A 163 -14.20 9.23 23.29
C SER A 163 -13.47 8.64 24.51
N PRO A 164 -13.45 9.33 25.66
CA PRO A 164 -12.89 8.81 26.92
C PRO A 164 -13.84 7.87 27.66
N GLU A 165 -15.04 7.57 27.14
CA GLU A 165 -15.98 6.68 27.82
C GLU A 165 -15.49 5.22 27.83
N PRO A 166 -15.43 4.57 29.02
CA PRO A 166 -15.08 3.16 29.13
C PRO A 166 -16.03 2.30 28.27
N GLY A 167 -15.49 1.69 27.22
CA GLY A 167 -16.23 0.77 26.36
C GLY A 167 -16.60 1.29 24.96
N ASN A 168 -16.36 2.58 24.65
CA ASN A 168 -16.63 3.12 23.29
C ASN A 168 -15.36 3.71 22.63
N MET A 169 -14.27 2.95 22.75
CA MET A 169 -12.93 3.27 22.22
C MET A 169 -12.81 2.97 20.72
N THR A 170 -13.72 3.47 19.88
CA THR A 170 -13.93 2.86 18.55
C THR A 170 -13.33 3.62 17.38
N GLN A 171 -13.10 4.93 17.46
CA GLN A 171 -12.73 5.74 16.29
C GLN A 171 -11.69 6.84 16.56
N VAL A 172 -10.95 7.21 15.52
CA VAL A 172 -10.03 8.34 15.48
C VAL A 172 -10.22 9.11 14.17
N SER A 173 -9.86 10.39 14.14
CA SER A 173 -10.03 11.24 12.96
C SER A 173 -8.77 12.03 12.64
N ARG A 174 -8.48 12.22 11.35
CA ARG A 174 -7.43 13.15 10.90
C ARG A 174 -7.79 13.84 9.59
N ALA A 175 -7.21 15.01 9.36
CA ALA A 175 -7.30 15.67 8.06
C ALA A 175 -6.24 15.10 7.11
N VAL A 176 -6.66 14.75 5.90
CA VAL A 176 -5.81 14.24 4.82
C VAL A 176 -6.01 15.10 3.57
N TRP A 177 -4.92 15.41 2.87
CA TRP A 177 -5.02 16.00 1.54
C TRP A 177 -5.14 14.89 0.50
N ILE A 178 -6.27 14.83 -0.19
CA ILE A 178 -6.48 13.94 -1.33
C ILE A 178 -5.88 14.62 -2.56
N PRO A 179 -4.88 14.02 -3.23
CA PRO A 179 -4.24 14.61 -4.40
C PRO A 179 -5.16 14.67 -5.63
N PRO A 180 -4.80 15.41 -6.70
CA PRO A 180 -5.51 15.38 -7.97
C PRO A 180 -5.78 13.94 -8.46
N GLY A 181 -7.01 13.70 -8.90
CA GLY A 181 -7.46 12.40 -9.40
C GLY A 181 -8.66 11.82 -8.65
N ASP A 182 -9.06 10.62 -9.09
CA ASP A 182 -10.09 9.81 -8.43
C ASP A 182 -9.43 8.73 -7.58
N TRP A 183 -9.88 8.61 -6.33
CA TRP A 183 -9.30 7.73 -5.34
C TRP A 183 -10.39 6.86 -4.73
N GLN A 184 -10.22 5.55 -4.81
CA GLN A 184 -11.13 4.61 -4.16
C GLN A 184 -10.61 4.29 -2.75
N ASP A 185 -11.46 4.49 -1.76
CA ASP A 185 -11.22 4.14 -0.37
C ASP A 185 -11.08 2.62 -0.22
N ALA A 186 -9.98 2.18 0.38
CA ALA A 186 -9.63 0.76 0.46
C ALA A 186 -10.56 -0.04 1.39
N TRP A 187 -11.33 0.62 2.25
CA TRP A 187 -12.19 -0.02 3.25
C TRP A 187 -13.64 -0.09 2.85
N ASN A 188 -14.18 1.01 2.32
CA ASN A 188 -15.60 1.12 2.00
C ASN A 188 -15.89 1.17 0.49
N GLY A 189 -14.85 1.25 -0.35
CA GLY A 189 -14.96 1.27 -1.81
C GLY A 189 -15.54 2.57 -2.38
N THR A 190 -15.82 3.58 -1.55
CA THR A 190 -16.30 4.89 -2.02
C THR A 190 -15.20 5.64 -2.76
N VAL A 191 -15.58 6.47 -3.72
CA VAL A 191 -14.63 7.26 -4.51
C VAL A 191 -14.65 8.70 -4.02
N ILE A 192 -13.47 9.22 -3.70
CA ILE A 192 -13.24 10.63 -3.41
C ILE A 192 -12.39 11.25 -4.53
N ARG A 193 -12.78 12.46 -4.96
CA ARG A 193 -12.05 13.23 -5.97
C ARG A 193 -11.24 14.33 -5.31
N GLY A 194 -9.96 14.41 -5.64
CA GLY A 194 -9.09 15.53 -5.30
C GLY A 194 -8.85 16.48 -6.48
N PRO A 195 -8.08 17.57 -6.28
CA PRO A 195 -7.39 17.92 -5.04
C PRO A 195 -8.34 18.50 -3.98
N ARG A 196 -8.34 17.96 -2.76
CA ARG A 196 -9.10 18.53 -1.64
C ARG A 196 -8.57 18.07 -0.29
N ARG A 197 -8.90 18.79 0.79
CA ARG A 197 -8.76 18.25 2.15
C ARG A 197 -10.02 17.48 2.53
N ALA A 198 -9.85 16.37 3.24
CA ALA A 198 -10.92 15.55 3.78
C ALA A 198 -10.60 15.18 5.22
N THR A 199 -11.58 15.27 6.12
CA THR A 199 -11.49 14.68 7.46
C THR A 199 -11.95 13.23 7.36
N VAL A 200 -11.12 12.32 7.85
CA VAL A 200 -11.33 10.88 7.72
C VAL A 200 -11.40 10.28 9.11
N THR A 201 -12.51 9.61 9.41
CA THR A 201 -12.79 8.96 10.69
C THR A 201 -12.81 7.46 10.48
N LEU A 202 -11.96 6.73 11.20
CA LEU A 202 -11.77 5.29 11.03
C LEU A 202 -11.60 4.58 12.38
N GLY A 203 -11.82 3.27 12.37
CA GLY A 203 -11.59 2.43 13.54
C GLY A 203 -10.10 2.25 13.88
N PHE A 204 -9.80 1.77 15.09
CA PHE A 204 -8.42 1.48 15.50
C PHE A 204 -7.74 0.40 14.65
N GLY A 205 -8.51 -0.52 14.06
CA GLY A 205 -8.02 -1.51 13.11
C GLY A 205 -7.68 -0.98 11.72
N GLN A 206 -7.96 0.29 11.43
CA GLN A 206 -7.89 0.84 10.07
C GLN A 206 -6.93 2.02 9.97
N ILE A 207 -6.32 2.17 8.79
CA ILE A 207 -5.46 3.28 8.41
C ILE A 207 -6.06 3.99 7.18
N PRO A 208 -6.02 5.33 7.09
CA PRO A 208 -6.46 6.03 5.89
C PRO A 208 -5.65 5.60 4.66
N LEU A 209 -6.34 4.98 3.70
CA LEU A 209 -5.75 4.24 2.58
C LEU A 209 -6.66 4.37 1.35
N TRP A 210 -6.10 4.82 0.22
CA TRP A 210 -6.83 4.90 -1.05
C TRP A 210 -6.01 4.39 -2.21
N HIS A 211 -6.67 3.71 -3.14
CA HIS A 211 -6.08 3.31 -4.42
C HIS A 211 -6.51 4.29 -5.51
N ARG A 212 -5.55 4.73 -6.31
CA ARG A 212 -5.81 5.62 -7.44
C ARG A 212 -6.59 4.87 -8.51
N LEU A 213 -7.69 5.45 -9.00
CA LEU A 213 -8.35 4.90 -10.18
C LEU A 213 -7.49 5.07 -11.42
N GLY A 214 -7.50 4.06 -12.28
CA GLY A 214 -6.57 3.86 -13.38
C GLY A 214 -5.31 3.08 -13.01
N SER A 215 -5.23 2.52 -11.80
CA SER A 215 -4.06 1.75 -11.35
C SER A 215 -4.30 0.24 -11.32
N VAL A 216 -3.21 -0.52 -11.33
CA VAL A 216 -3.20 -1.96 -11.09
C VAL A 216 -2.19 -2.30 -9.99
N VAL A 217 -2.57 -3.17 -9.05
CA VAL A 217 -1.68 -3.70 -8.01
C VAL A 217 -1.59 -5.21 -8.15
N VAL A 218 -0.37 -5.75 -8.11
CA VAL A 218 -0.14 -7.20 -8.20
C VAL A 218 -0.01 -7.81 -6.81
N LEU A 219 -0.77 -8.86 -6.56
CA LEU A 219 -0.72 -9.59 -5.31
C LEU A 219 -0.45 -11.08 -5.55
N ALA A 220 0.07 -11.75 -4.53
CA ALA A 220 -0.01 -13.20 -4.44
C ALA A 220 -1.47 -13.59 -4.14
N VAL A 221 -1.91 -14.73 -4.69
CA VAL A 221 -3.27 -15.27 -4.48
C VAL A 221 -3.57 -15.45 -2.99
N GLU A 222 -2.61 -16.00 -2.26
CA GLU A 222 -2.68 -16.22 -0.82
C GLU A 222 -1.39 -15.73 -0.14
N PRO A 223 -1.46 -15.32 1.14
CA PRO A 223 -0.26 -14.98 1.89
C PRO A 223 0.50 -16.26 2.28
N ARG A 224 1.81 -16.29 2.05
CA ARG A 224 2.72 -17.33 2.55
C ARG A 224 3.72 -16.71 3.52
N LEU A 225 4.27 -17.52 4.42
CA LEU A 225 5.19 -17.05 5.45
C LEU A 225 6.53 -16.52 4.90
N ARG A 226 6.93 -16.99 3.72
CA ARG A 226 8.21 -16.63 3.08
C ARG A 226 7.96 -16.29 1.62
N VAL A 227 8.71 -15.31 1.10
CA VAL A 227 8.67 -14.89 -0.31
C VAL A 227 8.99 -16.05 -1.24
N SER A 228 9.97 -16.90 -0.90
CA SER A 228 10.33 -18.09 -1.67
C SER A 228 9.26 -19.18 -1.66
N GLY A 229 8.33 -19.16 -0.70
CA GLY A 229 7.20 -20.08 -0.63
C GLY A 229 5.93 -19.55 -1.27
N GLN A 230 5.96 -18.34 -1.86
CA GLN A 230 4.81 -17.78 -2.57
C GLN A 230 4.51 -18.55 -3.85
N ASN A 231 3.24 -18.58 -4.25
CA ASN A 231 2.87 -19.10 -5.55
C ASN A 231 3.15 -18.04 -6.63
N TRP A 232 4.23 -18.23 -7.40
CA TRP A 232 4.62 -17.33 -8.49
C TRP A 232 4.05 -17.74 -9.86
N SER A 233 3.47 -18.95 -9.96
CA SER A 233 2.83 -19.42 -11.19
C SER A 233 1.38 -18.94 -11.33
N GLU A 234 0.80 -18.36 -10.27
CA GLU A 234 -0.52 -17.72 -10.31
C GLU A 234 -0.51 -16.45 -9.47
N LEU A 235 -0.91 -15.32 -10.06
CA LEU A 235 -0.93 -14.01 -9.40
C LEU A 235 -2.27 -13.31 -9.57
N VAL A 236 -2.55 -12.36 -8.69
CA VAL A 236 -3.76 -11.53 -8.74
C VAL A 236 -3.42 -10.15 -9.27
N LEU A 237 -4.23 -9.64 -10.19
CA LEU A 237 -4.25 -8.23 -10.57
C LEU A 237 -5.47 -7.56 -9.96
N GLU A 238 -5.26 -6.74 -8.94
CA GLU A 238 -6.27 -5.84 -8.39
C GLU A 238 -6.32 -4.60 -9.29
N VAL A 239 -7.38 -4.51 -10.10
CA VAL A 239 -7.56 -3.50 -11.13
C VAL A 239 -8.54 -2.44 -10.61
N PHE A 240 -8.09 -1.19 -10.56
CA PHE A 240 -8.90 -0.03 -10.17
C PHE A 240 -9.24 0.76 -11.44
N PRO A 241 -10.42 0.60 -12.07
CA PRO A 241 -10.67 1.21 -13.37
C PRO A 241 -10.81 2.72 -13.31
N ALA A 242 -10.19 3.42 -14.26
CA ALA A 242 -10.27 4.87 -14.37
C ALA A 242 -11.71 5.37 -14.56
N GLY A 243 -12.00 6.59 -14.07
CA GLY A 243 -13.27 7.28 -14.25
C GLY A 243 -13.57 7.72 -15.69
N SER A 244 -14.80 8.21 -15.93
CA SER A 244 -15.26 8.66 -17.24
C SER A 244 -14.76 10.06 -17.64
N SER A 245 -14.05 10.77 -16.75
CA SER A 245 -13.71 12.18 -16.93
C SER A 245 -12.22 12.40 -17.20
N ARG A 246 -11.91 12.64 -18.49
CA ARG A 246 -10.73 13.34 -19.06
C ARG A 246 -9.33 12.73 -18.83
N ALA A 247 -8.40 13.31 -19.60
CA ALA A 247 -7.08 12.81 -20.02
C ALA A 247 -6.28 12.08 -18.96
N ALA A 248 -5.48 11.11 -19.42
CA ALA A 248 -4.45 10.46 -18.61
C ALA A 248 -3.64 11.54 -17.88
N ASP A 249 -3.57 11.43 -16.57
CA ASP A 249 -2.66 12.24 -15.78
C ASP A 249 -1.23 11.87 -16.18
N PRO A 250 -0.44 12.79 -16.75
CA PRO A 250 0.90 12.46 -17.23
C PRO A 250 1.83 11.98 -16.11
N ALA A 251 1.52 12.28 -14.85
CA ALA A 251 2.27 11.77 -13.69
C ALA A 251 2.10 10.26 -13.48
N PHE A 252 1.10 9.61 -14.12
CA PHE A 252 0.82 8.19 -13.96
C PHE A 252 0.59 7.52 -15.32
N PRO A 253 1.52 6.68 -15.78
CA PRO A 253 1.33 5.93 -17.02
C PRO A 253 0.14 4.97 -16.90
N GLN A 254 -0.56 4.74 -18.02
CA GLN A 254 -1.63 3.73 -18.13
C GLN A 254 -1.10 2.28 -18.10
N HIS A 255 0.22 2.15 -18.03
CA HIS A 255 0.96 0.92 -18.11
C HIS A 255 1.80 0.76 -16.86
N HIS A 256 1.69 -0.40 -16.22
CA HIS A 256 2.45 -0.77 -15.04
C HIS A 256 3.45 -1.85 -15.42
N LEU A 257 4.74 -1.57 -15.21
CA LEU A 257 5.78 -2.58 -15.38
C LEU A 257 5.77 -3.55 -14.20
N LEU A 258 5.61 -4.83 -14.51
CA LEU A 258 5.70 -5.92 -13.55
C LEU A 258 6.99 -6.69 -13.82
N ALA A 259 7.97 -6.52 -12.96
CA ALA A 259 9.26 -7.17 -13.10
C ALA A 259 9.45 -8.18 -11.95
N LEU A 260 9.23 -9.47 -12.21
CA LEU A 260 9.09 -10.51 -11.17
C LEU A 260 10.31 -11.44 -11.04
N GLY A 261 11.34 -11.21 -11.85
CA GLY A 261 12.66 -11.87 -11.82
C GLY A 261 13.56 -11.25 -12.89
N ASP A 262 14.86 -11.59 -12.96
CA ASP A 262 15.89 -10.87 -13.76
C ASP A 262 15.52 -10.64 -15.25
N GLU A 263 14.71 -11.51 -15.84
CA GLU A 263 14.29 -11.45 -17.26
C GLU A 263 12.76 -11.58 -17.46
N ASP A 264 11.99 -11.65 -16.37
CA ASP A 264 10.51 -11.75 -16.38
C ASP A 264 9.91 -10.37 -16.16
N VAL A 265 9.88 -9.56 -17.22
CA VAL A 265 9.19 -8.26 -17.25
C VAL A 265 7.95 -8.36 -18.13
N ALA A 266 6.78 -8.24 -17.52
CA ALA A 266 5.51 -8.09 -18.20
C ALA A 266 4.97 -6.67 -18.00
N GLU A 267 4.40 -6.09 -19.04
CA GLU A 267 3.73 -4.80 -18.95
C GLU A 267 2.23 -5.04 -18.82
N VAL A 268 1.62 -4.43 -17.80
CA VAL A 268 0.18 -4.47 -17.61
C VAL A 268 -0.40 -3.11 -17.98
N GLY A 269 -1.04 -3.07 -19.15
CA GLY A 269 -1.77 -1.91 -19.64
C GLY A 269 -3.23 -1.95 -19.21
N LEU A 270 -3.74 -0.86 -18.66
CA LEU A 270 -5.15 -0.65 -18.38
C LEU A 270 -5.72 0.41 -19.32
N ARG A 271 -6.55 -0.04 -20.26
CA ARG A 271 -7.24 0.81 -21.23
C ARG A 271 -8.72 0.89 -20.90
N ARG A 272 -9.31 2.08 -21.03
CA ARG A 272 -10.77 2.22 -21.09
C ARG A 272 -11.17 2.64 -22.50
N SER A 273 -12.11 1.93 -23.12
CA SER A 273 -12.70 2.32 -24.40
C SER A 273 -14.13 2.79 -24.18
N GLY A 274 -14.36 4.09 -24.35
CA GLY A 274 -15.67 4.71 -24.13
C GLY A 274 -16.15 4.63 -22.67
N LYS A 275 -17.48 4.57 -22.48
CA LYS A 275 -18.10 4.62 -21.15
C LYS A 275 -18.15 3.28 -20.43
N HIS A 276 -18.04 2.15 -21.12
CA HIS A 276 -18.41 0.85 -20.54
C HIS A 276 -17.32 -0.23 -20.65
N LEU A 277 -16.40 -0.13 -21.60
CA LEU A 277 -15.38 -1.15 -21.79
C LEU A 277 -14.11 -0.81 -21.00
N ILE A 278 -13.73 -1.73 -20.11
CA ILE A 278 -12.43 -1.76 -19.44
C ILE A 278 -11.67 -2.93 -20.06
N ALA A 279 -10.48 -2.65 -20.59
CA ALA A 279 -9.59 -3.62 -21.19
C ALA A 279 -8.28 -3.64 -20.41
N LEU A 280 -7.88 -4.83 -19.97
CA LEU A 280 -6.58 -5.07 -19.38
C LEU A 280 -5.74 -5.86 -20.39
N THR A 281 -4.51 -5.43 -20.61
CA THR A 281 -3.55 -6.12 -21.47
C THR A 281 -2.36 -6.50 -20.63
N VAL A 282 -1.95 -7.77 -20.67
CA VAL A 282 -0.70 -8.25 -20.07
C VAL A 282 0.20 -8.65 -21.24
N THR A 283 1.29 -7.92 -21.45
CA THR A 283 2.22 -8.26 -22.54
C THR A 283 2.97 -9.55 -22.20
N PRO A 284 3.34 -10.36 -23.21
CA PRO A 284 4.27 -11.46 -23.01
C PRO A 284 5.57 -10.97 -22.35
N ALA A 285 6.13 -11.77 -21.44
CA ALA A 285 7.40 -11.45 -20.81
C ALA A 285 8.54 -11.42 -21.84
N SER A 286 9.47 -10.47 -21.69
CA SER A 286 10.50 -10.17 -22.69
C SER A 286 11.50 -11.30 -22.98
N ALA A 287 11.75 -12.22 -22.03
CA ALA A 287 12.86 -13.16 -22.18
C ALA A 287 12.66 -14.57 -21.60
N GLN A 288 11.60 -14.87 -20.84
CA GLN A 288 11.32 -16.23 -20.35
C GLN A 288 9.94 -16.76 -20.75
N LYS A 289 9.89 -18.05 -21.15
CA LYS A 289 8.65 -18.83 -21.33
C LYS A 289 8.04 -19.24 -19.99
N VAL A 290 7.83 -18.30 -19.07
CA VAL A 290 7.10 -18.58 -17.83
C VAL A 290 5.61 -18.46 -18.14
N THR A 291 4.92 -19.60 -18.14
CA THR A 291 3.46 -19.61 -18.16
C THR A 291 2.96 -19.28 -16.75
N ARG A 292 2.07 -18.27 -16.65
CA ARG A 292 1.49 -17.81 -15.39
C ARG A 292 -0.03 -17.68 -15.52
N GLY A 293 -0.75 -18.17 -14.51
CA GLY A 293 -2.17 -17.90 -14.32
C GLY A 293 -2.42 -16.51 -13.74
N TRP A 294 -3.48 -15.86 -14.19
CA TRP A 294 -3.86 -14.53 -13.70
C TRP A 294 -5.29 -14.55 -13.17
N VAL A 295 -5.44 -14.13 -11.92
CA VAL A 295 -6.75 -13.82 -11.32
C VAL A 295 -6.98 -12.32 -11.46
N LEU A 296 -7.93 -11.92 -12.29
CA LEU A 296 -8.26 -10.51 -12.51
C LEU A 296 -9.41 -10.10 -11.58
N ARG A 297 -9.19 -9.09 -10.74
CA ARG A 297 -10.23 -8.52 -9.86
C ARG A 297 -10.43 -7.05 -10.20
N PHE A 298 -11.63 -6.73 -10.68
CA PHE A 298 -11.99 -5.36 -11.04
C PHE A 298 -12.79 -4.72 -9.91
N HIS A 299 -12.24 -3.65 -9.33
CA HIS A 299 -12.91 -2.86 -8.30
C HIS A 299 -13.88 -1.87 -8.94
N LEU A 300 -15.15 -2.28 -9.02
CA LEU A 300 -16.18 -1.49 -9.68
C LEU A 300 -16.74 -0.41 -8.75
N ARG A 301 -17.23 0.69 -9.34
CA ARG A 301 -17.91 1.73 -8.55
C ARG A 301 -19.27 1.23 -8.09
N ARG A 302 -19.74 1.75 -6.96
CA ARG A 302 -21.08 1.45 -6.43
C ARG A 302 -22.14 1.61 -7.52
N GLY A 303 -22.89 0.54 -7.78
CA GLY A 303 -23.95 0.48 -8.79
C GLY A 303 -23.50 0.07 -10.19
N GLN A 304 -22.20 -0.12 -10.43
CA GLN A 304 -21.71 -0.76 -11.66
C GLN A 304 -21.81 -2.29 -11.52
N GLN A 305 -22.15 -2.95 -12.63
CA GLN A 305 -22.25 -4.40 -12.73
C GLN A 305 -21.56 -4.85 -14.03
N PRO A 306 -20.78 -5.94 -13.99
CA PRO A 306 -20.21 -6.51 -15.20
C PRO A 306 -21.32 -7.18 -16.01
N VAL A 307 -21.33 -6.98 -17.33
CA VAL A 307 -22.34 -7.57 -18.23
C VAL A 307 -21.78 -8.77 -18.99
N ALA A 308 -20.51 -8.67 -19.41
CA ALA A 308 -19.79 -9.73 -20.11
C ALA A 308 -18.28 -9.57 -19.87
N ALA A 309 -17.54 -10.66 -19.99
CA ALA A 309 -16.08 -10.67 -20.03
C ALA A 309 -15.61 -11.53 -21.19
N THR A 310 -14.48 -11.13 -21.78
CA THR A 310 -13.78 -11.90 -22.80
C THR A 310 -12.29 -11.91 -22.50
N VAL A 311 -11.62 -13.03 -22.75
CA VAL A 311 -10.16 -13.16 -22.71
C VAL A 311 -9.71 -13.53 -24.12
N ASP A 312 -8.86 -12.71 -24.72
CA ASP A 312 -8.37 -12.89 -26.10
C ASP A 312 -9.48 -13.06 -27.15
N GLY A 313 -10.63 -12.41 -26.92
CA GLY A 313 -11.81 -12.46 -27.80
C GLY A 313 -12.80 -13.57 -27.45
N GLU A 314 -12.42 -14.54 -26.63
CA GLU A 314 -13.28 -15.65 -26.22
C GLU A 314 -14.07 -15.33 -24.95
N PRO A 315 -15.37 -15.71 -24.85
CA PRO A 315 -16.17 -15.49 -23.65
C PRO A 315 -15.54 -16.09 -22.39
N ALA A 316 -15.54 -15.33 -21.30
CA ALA A 316 -15.05 -15.76 -19.99
C ALA A 316 -16.13 -15.66 -18.91
N GLY A 317 -16.05 -16.55 -17.93
CA GLY A 317 -16.94 -16.53 -16.77
C GLY A 317 -16.75 -15.27 -15.92
N LEU A 318 -17.85 -14.75 -15.39
CA LEU A 318 -17.86 -13.63 -14.45
C LEU A 318 -18.30 -14.12 -13.07
N HIS A 319 -17.53 -13.75 -12.06
CA HIS A 319 -17.87 -13.99 -10.66
C HIS A 319 -17.93 -12.64 -9.95
N VAL A 320 -19.13 -12.22 -9.56
CA VAL A 320 -19.31 -11.02 -8.72
C VAL A 320 -19.11 -11.44 -7.28
N LEU A 321 -18.04 -10.93 -6.67
CA LEU A 321 -17.78 -11.15 -5.25
C LEU A 321 -18.67 -10.21 -4.44
N GLU A 322 -19.31 -10.74 -3.40
CA GLU A 322 -19.98 -9.90 -2.43
C GLU A 322 -18.94 -9.07 -1.65
N PRO A 323 -19.27 -7.82 -1.27
CA PRO A 323 -18.44 -7.03 -0.39
C PRO A 323 -18.06 -7.83 0.86
N LEU A 324 -16.77 -7.81 1.24
CA LEU A 324 -16.38 -8.33 2.56
C LEU A 324 -17.19 -7.61 3.64
N ARG A 325 -17.72 -8.37 4.60
CA ARG A 325 -18.47 -7.79 5.71
C ARG A 325 -17.51 -6.97 6.58
N ALA A 326 -18.02 -5.96 7.29
CA ALA A 326 -17.22 -5.13 8.19
C ALA A 326 -16.54 -5.94 9.32
N GLU A 327 -17.01 -7.15 9.58
CA GLU A 327 -16.46 -8.14 10.53
C GLU A 327 -15.16 -8.78 10.00
N ASP A 328 -14.95 -8.78 8.69
CA ASP A 328 -13.74 -9.23 7.99
C ASP A 328 -12.73 -8.09 7.73
N ALA A 329 -12.96 -6.90 8.31
CA ALA A 329 -12.25 -5.63 8.07
C ALA A 329 -10.77 -5.59 8.51
N GLY A 330 -10.12 -6.74 8.71
CA GLY A 330 -8.67 -6.86 8.83
C GLY A 330 -7.92 -6.90 7.49
N ARG A 331 -8.60 -6.75 6.35
CA ARG A 331 -8.02 -6.87 5.00
C ARG A 331 -8.10 -5.54 4.24
N PRO A 332 -7.02 -4.73 4.22
CA PRO A 332 -7.02 -3.42 3.56
C PRO A 332 -6.94 -3.45 2.03
N ALA A 333 -6.97 -4.63 1.37
CA ALA A 333 -6.66 -4.75 -0.06
C ALA A 333 -7.73 -5.41 -0.92
N SER A 334 -8.92 -5.63 -0.36
CA SER A 334 -10.08 -6.00 -1.15
C SER A 334 -11.15 -4.97 -0.83
N GLY A 335 -11.04 -3.82 -1.53
CA GLY A 335 -12.17 -2.93 -1.70
C GLY A 335 -13.38 -3.73 -2.21
N ARG A 336 -14.57 -3.14 -2.03
CA ARG A 336 -15.83 -3.71 -2.49
C ARG A 336 -15.84 -4.04 -3.97
#